data_AF-A0A8T3ZK55-F1
#
_entry.id   AF-A0A8T3ZK55-F1
#
_cell.length_a   1.000
_cell.length_b   1.000
_cell.length_c   1.000
_cell.angle_alpha   90.00
_cell.angle_beta   90.00
_cell.angle_gamma   90.00
#
_symmetry.space_group_name_H-M   'P 1'
#
loop_
_entity.id
_entity.type
_entity.pdbx_description
1 polymer ?
#
loop_
_entity_poly.entity_id
_entity_poly.type
_entity_poly.pdbx_seq_one_letter_code
_entity_poly.pdbx_strand_id
1 'polypeptide(L)' 'MEKKWYALALLAIFIVLATTSMTHNSATSDEVAHIPAGYSYWQYFDYKINPEHPPLVKLWATLPLLILHPTL' A
#
# COMPACT_ATOMS: atom_id res chain seq x y z
N MET A 1 16.13 -26.99 13.80
CA MET A 1 16.23 -26.33 12.48
C MET A 1 15.03 -26.66 11.60
N GLU A 2 14.54 -27.91 11.61
CA GLU A 2 13.30 -28.39 10.97
C GLU A 2 12.10 -27.42 10.99
N LYS A 3 11.74 -26.88 12.15
CA LYS A 3 10.53 -26.03 12.30
C LYS A 3 10.60 -24.69 11.54
N LYS A 4 11.80 -24.20 11.24
CA LYS A 4 11.98 -22.92 10.52
C LYS A 4 11.49 -23.02 9.07
N TRP A 5 11.61 -24.19 8.45
CA TRP A 5 11.14 -24.42 7.10
C TRP A 5 9.62 -24.37 6.99
N TYR A 6 8.90 -24.88 7.98
CA TYR A 6 7.43 -24.73 8.02
C TYR A 6 7.02 -23.26 8.17
N ALA A 7 7.71 -22.49 9.01
CA ALA A 7 7.43 -21.06 9.16
C ALA A 7 7.69 -20.30 7.85
N LEU A 8 8.81 -20.58 7.17
CA LEU A 8 9.13 -19.98 5.88
C LEU A 8 8.12 -20.37 4.80
N ALA A 9 7.71 -21.64 4.75
CA ALA A 9 6.70 -22.11 3.81
C ALA A 9 5.35 -21.43 4.04
N LEU A 10 4.89 -21.34 5.29
CA LEU A 10 3.65 -20.64 5.63
C LEU A 10 3.72 -19.14 5.32
N LEU A 11 4.87 -18.50 5.56
CA LEU A 11 5.07 -17.09 5.21
C LEU A 11 5.02 -16.87 3.69
N ALA A 12 5.65 -17.75 2.91
CA ALA A 12 5.59 -17.69 1.45
C ALA A 12 4.15 -17.87 0.93
N ILE A 13 3.42 -18.84 1.47
CA ILE A 13 2.01 -19.08 1.15
C ILE A 13 1.17 -17.84 1.49
N PHE A 14 1.37 -17.24 2.66
CA PHE A 14 0.68 -16.02 3.07
C PHE A 14 0.94 -14.86 2.10
N ILE A 15 2.19 -14.63 1.71
CA ILE A 15 2.55 -13.55 0.77
C ILE A 15 1.84 -13.74 -0.57
N VAL A 16 1.83 -14.97 -1.11
CA VAL A 16 1.15 -15.28 -2.37
C VAL A 16 -0.37 -15.05 -2.25
N LEU A 17 -0.99 -15.57 -1.19
CA LEU A 17 -2.43 -15.40 -0.95
C LEU A 17 -2.80 -13.92 -0.77
N ALA A 18 -2.03 -13.17 0.02
CA ALA A 18 -2.29 -11.76 0.28
C ALA A 18 -2.18 -10.93 -1.00
N THR A 19 -1.09 -11.08 -1.76
CA THR A 19 -0.87 -10.31 -2.99
C THR A 19 -1.89 -10.62 -4.09
N THR A 20 -2.22 -11.90 -4.29
CA THR A 20 -3.26 -12.30 -5.26
C THR A 20 -4.65 -11.85 -4.83
N SER A 21 -4.96 -11.90 -3.53
CA SER A 21 -6.23 -11.39 -3.00
C SER A 21 -6.42 -9.90 -3.28
N MET A 22 -5.36 -9.09 -3.25
CA MET A 22 -5.47 -7.64 -3.51
C MET A 22 -5.98 -7.33 -4.92
N THR A 23 -5.68 -8.18 -5.91
CA THR A 23 -6.18 -7.99 -7.29
C THR A 23 -7.61 -8.49 -7.51
N HIS A 24 -8.15 -9.28 -6.58
CA HIS A 24 -9.50 -9.84 -6.66
C HIS A 24 -10.52 -9.12 -5.77
N ASN A 25 -10.05 -8.28 -4.84
CA ASN A 25 -10.90 -7.50 -3.95
C ASN A 25 -11.11 -6.10 -4.51
N SER A 26 -12.28 -5.51 -4.22
CA SER A 26 -12.52 -4.09 -4.48
C SER A 26 -11.78 -3.22 -3.47
N ALA A 27 -11.45 -2.00 -3.89
CA ALA A 27 -10.90 -1.00 -2.99
C ALA A 27 -11.87 -0.68 -1.85
N THR A 28 -11.33 -0.54 -0.65
CA THR A 28 -12.03 -0.04 0.53
C THR A 28 -12.19 1.48 0.45
N SER A 29 -13.14 2.03 1.20
CA SER A 29 -13.42 3.46 1.20
C SER A 29 -12.19 4.31 1.56
N ASP A 30 -11.36 3.83 2.50
CA ASP A 30 -10.18 4.55 2.94
C ASP A 30 -9.05 4.55 1.90
N GLU A 31 -8.95 3.51 1.07
CA GLU A 31 -7.93 3.44 0.00
C GLU A 31 -8.15 4.53 -1.05
N VAL A 32 -9.42 4.81 -1.40
CA VAL A 32 -9.79 5.87 -2.35
C VAL A 32 -9.40 7.26 -1.85
N ALA A 33 -9.35 7.46 -0.53
CA ALA A 33 -8.94 8.74 0.05
C ALA A 33 -7.43 8.81 0.31
N HIS A 34 -6.84 7.77 0.91
CA HIS A 34 -5.47 7.81 1.41
C HIS A 34 -4.40 7.56 0.34
N ILE A 35 -4.66 6.68 -0.63
CA ILE A 35 -3.67 6.37 -1.68
C ILE A 35 -3.51 7.55 -2.65
N PRO A 36 -4.58 8.17 -3.21
CA PRO A 36 -4.43 9.35 -4.05
C PRO A 36 -3.83 10.54 -3.29
N ALA A 37 -4.24 10.76 -2.03
CA ALA A 37 -3.65 11.81 -1.19
C ALA A 37 -2.14 11.59 -0.99
N GLY A 38 -1.72 10.39 -0.54
CA GLY A 38 -0.31 10.11 -0.31
C GLY A 38 0.53 10.25 -1.58
N TYR A 39 -0.01 9.86 -2.74
CA TYR A 39 0.71 9.98 -4.00
C TYR A 39 0.76 11.42 -4.52
N SER A 40 -0.32 12.20 -4.35
CA SER A 40 -0.32 13.63 -4.66
C SER A 40 0.66 14.42 -3.78
N TYR A 41 0.85 14.01 -2.53
CA TYR A 41 1.81 14.62 -1.62
C TYR A 41 3.24 14.45 -2.12
N TRP A 42 3.57 13.26 -2.64
CA TRP A 42 4.87 13.04 -3.27
C TRP A 42 5.04 13.83 -4.57
N GLN A 43 4.02 13.85 -5.43
CA GLN A 43 4.13 14.45 -6.77
C GLN A 43 4.12 15.97 -6.76
N TYR A 44 3.28 16.58 -5.92
CA TYR A 44 3.01 18.03 -5.95
C TYR A 44 3.44 18.76 -4.69
N PHE A 45 3.83 18.02 -3.64
CA PHE A 45 4.13 18.61 -2.33
C PHE A 45 2.93 19.40 -1.75
N ASP A 46 1.70 19.05 -2.16
CA ASP A 46 0.45 19.67 -1.70
C ASP A 46 -0.30 18.73 -0.75
N TYR A 47 -0.46 19.15 0.51
CA TYR A 47 -1.00 18.35 1.61
C TYR A 47 -2.49 18.61 1.91
N LYS A 48 -3.23 19.21 0.98
CA LYS A 48 -4.65 19.57 1.20
C LYS A 48 -5.63 18.40 1.09
N ILE A 49 -5.29 17.34 0.34
CA ILE A 49 -6.20 16.22 0.10
C ILE A 49 -6.19 15.29 1.30
N ASN A 50 -7.32 15.14 2.00
CA ASN A 50 -7.45 14.33 3.22
C ASN A 50 -6.45 14.77 4.32
N PRO A 51 -6.60 15.98 4.91
CA PRO A 51 -5.66 16.49 5.92
C PRO A 51 -5.90 15.93 7.34
N GLU A 52 -6.98 15.16 7.54
CA GLU A 52 -7.45 14.62 8.83
C GLU A 52 -6.38 13.84 9.62
N HIS A 53 -5.42 13.23 8.91
CA HIS A 53 -4.38 12.38 9.49
C HIS A 53 -3.00 12.82 9.03
N PRO A 54 -1.96 12.74 9.90
CA PRO A 54 -0.59 13.05 9.54
C PRO A 54 -0.11 12.33 8.27
N PRO A 55 0.75 12.96 7.46
CA PRO A 55 1.08 12.47 6.12
C PRO A 55 1.94 11.21 6.10
N LEU A 56 2.63 10.90 7.21
CA LEU A 56 3.63 9.83 7.27
C LEU A 56 3.09 8.50 6.71
N VAL A 57 1.97 8.01 7.23
CA VAL A 57 1.41 6.71 6.79
C VAL A 57 1.01 6.73 5.32
N LYS A 58 0.44 7.83 4.84
CA LYS A 58 0.03 8.00 3.44
C LYS A 58 1.25 7.98 2.51
N LEU A 59 2.29 8.73 2.87
CA LEU A 59 3.56 8.76 2.13
C LEU A 59 4.21 7.38 2.08
N TRP A 60 4.25 6.66 3.21
CA TRP A 60 4.81 5.30 3.26
C TRP A 60 4.01 4.31 2.42
N ALA A 61 2.68 4.33 2.50
CA ALA A 61 1.81 3.43 1.75
C ALA A 61 1.93 3.63 0.23
N THR A 62 2.28 4.84 -0.23
CA THR A 62 2.36 5.20 -1.65
C THR A 62 3.78 5.19 -2.22
N LEU A 63 4.81 4.87 -1.43
CA LEU A 63 6.20 4.75 -1.92
C LEU A 63 6.34 3.87 -3.19
N PRO A 64 5.68 2.70 -3.30
CA PRO A 64 5.79 1.88 -4.50
C PRO A 64 5.27 2.57 -5.77
N LEU A 65 4.32 3.50 -5.63
CA LEU A 65 3.75 4.25 -6.75
C LEU A 65 4.76 5.22 -7.37
N LEU A 66 5.80 5.61 -6.64
CA LEU A 66 6.91 6.40 -7.18
C LEU A 66 7.71 5.67 -8.25
N ILE A 67 7.64 4.33 -8.29
CA ILE A 67 8.28 3.52 -9.31
C ILE A 67 7.31 3.27 -10.47
N LEU A 68 6.03 3.05 -10.15
CA LEU A 68 4.99 2.74 -11.14
C LEU A 68 4.51 3.95 -11.94
N HIS A 69 4.67 5.16 -11.39
CA HIS A 69 4.26 6.42 -12.00
C HIS A 69 2.83 6.41 -12.59
N PRO A 70 1.79 6.00 -11.84
CA PRO A 70 0.41 6.10 -12.33
C PRO A 70 0.03 7.58 -12.54
N THR A 71 -0.93 7.82 -13.41
CA THR A 71 -1.54 9.14 -13.60
C THR A 71 -2.54 9.42 -12.48
N LEU A 72 -2.41 10.59 -11.85
CA LEU A 72 -3.38 11.13 -10.89
C LEU A 72 -4.58 11.77 -11.59
#